data_AF-A0A3R6UZH3-F1
#
_entry.id   AF-A0A3R6UZH3-F1
#
_cell.length_a   1.000
_cell.length_b   1.000
_cell.length_c   1.000
_cell.angle_alpha   90.00
_cell.angle_beta   90.00
_cell.angle_gamma   90.00
#
_symmetry.space_group_name_H-M   'P 1'
#
loop_
_entity.id
_entity.type
_entity.pdbx_description
1 polymer ?
#
loop_
_entity_poly.entity_id
_entity_poly.type
_entity_poly.pdbx_seq_one_letter_code
_entity_poly.pdbx_strand_id
1 'polypeptide(L)'
;MLLCMIMAVSAFPMTVNADMGPKASVRIQFEHMGDELCYGTLLSKEKSTGPASAWDGRTESAQKEYMDPGIWEIFVNYKDPDGYYFLQRSWKVSESKELAWTYYPPGDFKILLYYPETETFVSSGIYARYAFDTYYTVDMDGVDIGSVEYNDDLSTNERIEAYRSYNYRQEMLALGARIVLTILIEMLVALLFGFRQKKQLLILAVVNIITQIILNVLLNVINYNSGPLAFTFFYVLFELIVFALEAVLYCTILKRISEKKKEDAYYILYSFVANLISFGAGLFLAAKLPGMF
;
A
#
# COMPACT_ATOMS: atom_id res chain seq x y z
N MET A 1 8.40 0.38 -27.83
CA MET A 1 9.75 0.64 -27.26
C MET A 1 9.71 1.51 -26.01
N LEU A 2 9.03 2.67 -25.98
CA LEU A 2 8.97 3.51 -24.77
C LEU A 2 8.15 2.87 -23.63
N LEU A 3 7.00 2.25 -23.93
CA LEU A 3 6.23 1.44 -22.96
C LEU A 3 7.08 0.28 -22.40
N CYS A 4 7.98 -0.28 -23.21
CA CYS A 4 8.90 -1.34 -22.80
C CYS A 4 10.04 -0.79 -21.93
N MET A 5 10.53 0.44 -22.17
CA MET A 5 11.50 1.09 -21.29
C MET A 5 10.88 1.48 -19.95
N ILE A 6 9.63 1.97 -19.93
CA ILE A 6 8.92 2.31 -18.69
C ILE A 6 8.62 1.04 -17.89
N MET A 7 8.16 -0.03 -18.54
CA MET A 7 8.00 -1.35 -17.90
C MET A 7 9.32 -1.94 -17.42
N ALA A 8 10.42 -1.73 -18.14
CA ALA A 8 11.75 -2.17 -17.73
C ALA A 8 12.21 -1.41 -16.48
N VAL A 9 12.00 -0.08 -16.40
CA VAL A 9 12.38 0.73 -15.24
C VAL A 9 11.52 0.39 -14.00
N SER A 10 10.25 0.06 -14.15
CA SER A 10 9.41 -0.46 -13.04
C SER A 10 9.76 -1.90 -12.62
N ALA A 11 10.41 -2.66 -13.50
CA ALA A 11 10.86 -4.03 -13.22
C ALA A 11 12.27 -4.09 -12.60
N PHE A 12 12.98 -2.96 -12.49
CA PHE A 12 14.25 -2.91 -11.78
C PHE A 12 14.01 -2.71 -10.28
N PRO A 13 14.33 -3.69 -9.42
CA PRO A 13 14.38 -3.48 -7.99
C PRO A 13 15.55 -2.56 -7.69
N MET A 14 15.32 -1.25 -7.60
CA MET A 14 16.27 -0.35 -6.95
C MET A 14 16.25 -0.65 -5.46
N THR A 15 17.11 -1.56 -5.03
CA THR A 15 17.45 -1.73 -3.61
C THR A 15 18.26 -0.51 -3.15
N VAL A 16 17.54 0.56 -2.80
CA VAL A 16 18.12 1.68 -2.05
C VAL A 16 18.21 1.23 -0.59
N ASN A 17 19.41 0.82 -0.18
CA ASN A 17 19.69 0.43 1.20
C ASN A 17 19.90 1.70 2.04
N ALA A 18 18.80 2.35 2.42
CA ALA A 18 18.77 3.40 3.41
C ALA A 18 17.72 3.04 4.45
N ASP A 19 18.16 2.81 5.70
CA ASP A 19 17.25 2.50 6.82
C ASP A 19 16.32 3.68 7.19
N MET A 20 16.37 4.79 6.44
CA MET A 20 15.57 5.99 6.63
C MET A 20 14.23 6.00 5.87
N GLY A 21 13.96 5.01 5.02
CA GLY A 21 12.68 4.91 4.30
C GLY A 21 11.54 4.34 5.15
N PRO A 22 10.27 4.63 4.81
CA PRO A 22 9.10 3.94 5.36
C PRO A 22 9.30 2.42 5.33
N LYS A 23 8.79 1.72 6.33
CA LYS A 23 8.86 0.25 6.38
C LYS A 23 7.54 -0.35 5.95
N ALA A 24 7.63 -1.49 5.28
CA ALA A 24 6.47 -2.29 4.96
C ALA A 24 5.68 -2.67 6.22
N SER A 25 4.38 -2.91 6.05
CA SER A 25 3.51 -3.32 7.14
C SER A 25 2.66 -4.54 6.77
N VAL A 26 2.27 -5.31 7.80
CA VAL A 26 1.21 -6.32 7.74
C VAL A 26 0.20 -5.94 8.81
N ARG A 27 -1.05 -5.75 8.39
CA ARG A 27 -2.18 -5.45 9.25
C ARG A 27 -3.26 -6.49 9.07
N ILE A 28 -3.71 -7.08 10.16
CA ILE A 28 -4.81 -8.03 10.19
C ILE A 28 -5.94 -7.40 11.00
N GLN A 29 -7.09 -7.17 10.38
CA GLN A 29 -8.30 -6.74 11.05
C GLN A 29 -9.15 -7.96 11.39
N PHE A 30 -9.73 -7.98 12.59
CA PHE A 30 -10.69 -9.01 12.99
C PHE A 30 -12.09 -8.39 13.00
N GLU A 31 -12.97 -8.88 12.15
CA GLU A 31 -14.39 -8.53 12.11
C GLU A 31 -15.20 -9.57 12.89
N HIS A 32 -16.32 -9.14 13.47
CA HIS A 32 -17.22 -9.98 14.28
C HIS A 32 -16.53 -10.74 15.44
N MET A 33 -15.34 -10.31 15.87
CA MET A 33 -14.66 -10.87 17.03
C MET A 33 -15.34 -10.41 18.32
N GLY A 34 -15.72 -11.36 19.16
CA GLY A 34 -16.24 -11.09 20.51
C GLY A 34 -15.22 -10.41 21.44
N ASP A 35 -15.64 -10.15 22.67
CA ASP A 35 -14.82 -9.42 23.67
C ASP A 35 -14.01 -10.33 24.61
N GLU A 36 -14.06 -11.65 24.38
CA GLU A 36 -13.22 -12.62 25.07
C GLU A 36 -11.74 -12.25 24.94
N LEU A 37 -10.99 -12.38 26.04
CA LEU A 37 -9.57 -12.06 26.06
C LEU A 37 -8.82 -12.91 25.04
N CYS A 38 -8.16 -12.24 24.09
CA CYS A 38 -7.44 -12.90 23.01
C CYS A 38 -6.14 -12.16 22.72
N TYR A 39 -5.05 -12.93 22.62
CA TYR A 39 -3.76 -12.45 22.15
C TYR A 39 -3.48 -13.02 20.78
N GLY A 40 -2.84 -12.24 19.92
CA GLY A 40 -2.48 -12.68 18.58
C GLY A 40 -1.03 -12.38 18.25
N THR A 41 -0.50 -13.12 17.28
CA THR A 41 0.82 -12.89 16.69
C THR A 41 0.83 -13.29 15.21
N LEU A 42 1.88 -12.86 14.51
CA LEU A 42 2.23 -13.38 13.20
C LEU A 42 3.45 -14.30 13.36
N LEU A 43 3.25 -15.60 13.14
CA LEU A 43 4.35 -16.55 13.04
C LEU A 43 5.08 -16.32 11.73
N SER A 44 6.40 -16.46 11.73
CA SER A 44 7.26 -16.19 10.58
C SER A 44 7.92 -17.47 10.08
N LYS A 45 7.98 -17.65 8.77
CA LYS A 45 8.78 -18.74 8.18
C LYS A 45 10.27 -18.61 8.47
N GLU A 46 10.76 -17.37 8.53
CA GLU A 46 12.15 -17.05 8.85
C GLU A 46 12.32 -16.84 10.36
N LYS A 47 13.49 -17.20 10.90
CA LYS A 47 13.81 -17.03 12.34
C LYS A 47 13.98 -15.58 12.78
N SER A 48 14.07 -14.63 11.84
CA SER A 48 14.19 -13.20 12.14
C SER A 48 13.75 -12.34 10.97
N THR A 49 13.21 -11.16 11.26
CA THR A 49 12.95 -10.10 10.29
C THR A 49 13.17 -8.73 10.95
N GLY A 50 14.07 -7.93 10.36
CA GLY A 50 14.54 -6.69 10.97
C GLY A 50 15.06 -6.93 12.40
N PRO A 51 14.58 -6.18 13.41
CA PRO A 51 15.02 -6.35 14.80
C PRO A 51 14.32 -7.51 15.53
N ALA A 52 13.29 -8.13 14.94
CA ALA A 52 12.53 -9.19 15.57
C ALA A 52 13.15 -10.55 15.26
N SER A 53 13.26 -11.41 16.27
CA SER A 53 13.86 -12.73 16.14
C SER A 53 13.18 -13.74 17.07
N ALA A 54 13.21 -15.00 16.64
CA ALA A 54 12.84 -16.12 17.48
C ALA A 54 13.78 -16.18 18.69
N TRP A 55 13.23 -16.55 19.85
CA TRP A 55 14.02 -16.68 21.06
C TRP A 55 15.06 -17.81 20.93
N ASP A 56 16.29 -17.53 21.32
CA ASP A 56 17.43 -18.45 21.18
C ASP A 56 17.80 -19.19 22.47
N GLY A 57 16.98 -19.06 23.52
CA GLY A 57 17.20 -19.68 24.83
C GLY A 57 18.02 -18.84 25.80
N ARG A 58 18.57 -17.68 25.39
CA ARG A 58 19.34 -16.80 26.26
C ARG A 58 18.45 -15.78 26.96
N THR A 59 18.69 -15.52 28.23
CA THR A 59 17.91 -14.53 29.00
C THR A 59 17.98 -13.13 28.40
N GLU A 60 19.14 -12.74 27.85
CA GLU A 60 19.38 -11.41 27.25
C GLU A 60 18.59 -11.16 25.96
N SER A 61 18.18 -12.22 25.25
CA SER A 61 17.43 -12.11 23.98
C SER A 61 15.92 -12.18 24.18
N ALA A 62 15.46 -12.38 25.43
CA ALA A 62 14.06 -12.54 25.76
C ALA A 62 13.35 -11.17 25.79
N GLN A 63 12.40 -10.95 24.89
CA GLN A 63 11.64 -9.70 24.80
C GLN A 63 10.34 -9.75 25.64
N LYS A 64 10.46 -10.12 26.93
CA LYS A 64 9.30 -10.29 27.83
C LYS A 64 8.60 -8.97 28.19
N GLU A 65 9.36 -7.87 28.23
CA GLU A 65 8.89 -6.56 28.73
C GLU A 65 7.80 -5.92 27.88
N TYR A 66 7.65 -6.36 26.63
CA TYR A 66 6.66 -5.82 25.68
C TYR A 66 5.35 -6.60 25.66
N MET A 67 5.13 -7.51 26.63
CA MET A 67 4.01 -8.43 26.63
C MET A 67 3.40 -8.57 28.03
N ASP A 68 2.11 -8.92 28.06
CA ASP A 68 1.43 -9.20 29.32
C ASP A 68 2.07 -10.42 30.03
N PRO A 69 2.13 -10.41 31.37
CA PRO A 69 2.79 -11.46 32.14
C PRO A 69 2.31 -12.87 31.77
N GLY A 70 3.24 -13.81 31.55
CA GLY A 70 2.96 -15.20 31.20
C GLY A 70 2.68 -15.45 29.71
N ILE A 71 2.16 -14.47 28.97
CA ILE A 71 1.80 -14.63 27.54
C ILE A 71 3.02 -14.91 26.67
N TRP A 72 4.17 -14.28 26.98
CA TRP A 72 5.41 -14.54 26.26
C TRP A 72 5.83 -16.01 26.35
N GLU A 73 5.68 -16.64 27.52
CA GLU A 73 6.10 -18.03 27.75
C GLU A 73 5.20 -18.99 26.98
N ILE A 74 3.90 -18.70 26.90
CA ILE A 74 2.93 -19.44 26.10
C ILE A 74 3.34 -19.43 24.62
N PHE A 75 3.56 -18.26 24.01
CA PHE A 75 3.90 -18.18 22.59
C PHE A 75 5.30 -18.70 22.25
N VAL A 76 6.29 -18.56 23.13
CA VAL A 76 7.65 -19.10 22.90
C VAL A 76 7.67 -20.63 22.91
N ASN A 77 6.82 -21.25 23.72
CA ASN A 77 6.73 -22.70 23.81
C ASN A 77 5.84 -23.32 22.72
N TYR A 78 4.97 -22.53 22.08
CA TYR A 78 4.17 -22.98 20.94
C TYR A 78 5.05 -23.55 19.81
N LYS A 79 4.69 -24.74 19.30
CA LYS A 79 5.35 -25.40 18.17
C LYS A 79 4.37 -25.46 17.00
N ASP A 80 4.68 -24.67 15.97
CA ASP A 80 3.89 -24.69 14.75
C ASP A 80 4.16 -25.98 13.95
N PRO A 81 3.12 -26.70 13.49
CA PRO A 81 3.29 -27.93 12.71
C PRO A 81 3.93 -27.70 11.34
N ASP A 82 3.81 -26.49 10.78
CA ASP A 82 4.44 -26.12 9.50
C ASP A 82 5.85 -25.52 9.71
N GLY A 83 6.36 -25.50 10.94
CA GLY A 83 7.71 -25.04 11.28
C GLY A 83 7.88 -23.51 11.34
N TYR A 84 6.79 -22.74 11.44
CA TYR A 84 6.88 -21.29 11.60
C TYR A 84 7.31 -20.89 13.02
N TYR A 85 8.02 -19.78 13.12
CA TYR A 85 8.64 -19.27 14.34
C TYR A 85 7.85 -18.11 14.94
N PHE A 86 7.65 -18.14 16.25
CA PHE A 86 7.26 -16.96 17.01
C PHE A 86 8.44 -16.01 17.18
N LEU A 87 8.29 -14.75 16.75
CA LEU A 87 9.35 -13.74 16.73
C LEU A 87 9.24 -12.75 17.90
N GLN A 88 8.75 -13.23 19.05
CA GLN A 88 8.69 -12.48 20.31
C GLN A 88 7.87 -11.18 20.25
N ARG A 89 6.83 -11.15 19.43
CA ARG A 89 5.90 -10.00 19.32
C ARG A 89 4.46 -10.50 19.30
N SER A 90 3.62 -9.97 20.18
CA SER A 90 2.19 -10.24 20.23
C SER A 90 1.41 -8.96 20.45
N TRP A 91 0.09 -9.05 20.26
CA TRP A 91 -0.85 -7.98 20.52
C TRP A 91 -2.03 -8.53 21.30
N LYS A 92 -2.63 -7.68 22.13
CA LYS A 92 -3.91 -7.96 22.78
C LYS A 92 -5.03 -7.62 21.80
N VAL A 93 -5.44 -8.62 21.02
CA VAL A 93 -6.35 -8.46 19.87
C VAL A 93 -7.78 -8.21 20.33
N SER A 94 -8.18 -8.70 21.52
CA SER A 94 -9.53 -8.47 22.03
C SER A 94 -9.88 -6.99 22.24
N GLU A 95 -8.88 -6.12 22.45
CA GLU A 95 -9.10 -4.67 22.60
C GLU A 95 -9.00 -3.93 21.27
N SER A 96 -7.92 -4.16 20.51
CA SER A 96 -7.66 -3.43 19.25
C SER A 96 -8.49 -3.96 18.07
N LYS A 97 -8.93 -5.21 18.14
CA LYS A 97 -9.42 -6.02 17.02
C LYS A 97 -8.47 -5.99 15.81
N GLU A 98 -7.18 -5.72 16.04
CA GLU A 98 -6.16 -5.55 14.99
C GLU A 98 -4.80 -6.13 15.43
N LEU A 99 -4.12 -6.82 14.52
CA LEU A 99 -2.68 -7.09 14.57
C LEU A 99 -1.98 -6.14 13.61
N ALA A 100 -1.15 -5.23 14.13
CA ALA A 100 -0.45 -4.23 13.31
C ALA A 100 1.08 -4.37 13.42
N TRP A 101 1.69 -5.13 12.50
CA TRP A 101 3.14 -5.23 12.39
C TRP A 101 3.67 -4.22 11.37
N THR A 102 4.04 -3.03 11.85
CA THR A 102 4.38 -1.86 11.03
C THR A 102 5.88 -1.65 10.79
N TYR A 103 6.74 -2.55 11.30
CA TYR A 103 8.19 -2.43 11.21
C TYR A 103 8.85 -3.79 10.91
N TYR A 104 9.31 -3.97 9.67
CA TYR A 104 9.89 -5.22 9.16
C TYR A 104 9.04 -6.48 9.45
N PRO A 105 7.77 -6.52 9.03
CA PRO A 105 6.93 -7.71 9.19
C PRO A 105 7.45 -8.89 8.35
N PRO A 106 7.14 -10.13 8.76
CA PRO A 106 7.53 -11.32 8.03
C PRO A 106 6.94 -11.35 6.61
N GLY A 107 7.70 -11.92 5.66
CA GLY A 107 7.26 -12.11 4.27
C GLY A 107 6.17 -13.16 4.15
N ASP A 108 6.50 -14.39 4.52
CA ASP A 108 5.56 -15.51 4.69
C ASP A 108 5.20 -15.64 6.18
N PHE A 109 3.91 -15.73 6.48
CA PHE A 109 3.43 -15.76 7.86
C PHE A 109 2.17 -16.60 8.07
N LYS A 110 1.92 -16.97 9.32
CA LYS A 110 0.63 -17.49 9.80
C LYS A 110 0.10 -16.58 10.90
N ILE A 111 -1.21 -16.41 10.98
CA ILE A 111 -1.87 -15.74 12.09
C ILE A 111 -2.08 -16.80 13.18
N LEU A 112 -1.68 -16.48 14.40
CA LEU A 112 -1.91 -17.33 15.56
C LEU A 112 -2.61 -16.51 16.63
N LEU A 113 -3.75 -17.00 17.09
CA LEU A 113 -4.50 -16.46 18.22
C LEU A 113 -4.39 -17.41 19.41
N TYR A 114 -4.41 -16.85 20.61
CA TYR A 114 -4.41 -17.57 21.87
C TYR A 114 -5.49 -16.99 22.78
N TYR A 115 -6.35 -17.88 23.28
CA TYR A 115 -7.44 -17.59 24.20
C TYR A 115 -7.06 -18.13 25.59
N PRO A 116 -6.69 -17.27 26.55
CA PRO A 116 -6.22 -17.73 27.86
C PRO A 116 -7.30 -18.38 28.71
N GLU A 117 -8.57 -18.03 28.52
CA GLU A 117 -9.67 -18.59 29.33
C GLU A 117 -9.90 -20.07 29.06
N THR A 118 -9.72 -20.50 27.80
CA THR A 118 -9.87 -21.89 27.35
C THR A 118 -8.53 -22.59 27.12
N GLU A 119 -7.42 -21.87 27.27
CA GLU A 119 -6.06 -22.32 26.93
C GLU A 119 -5.91 -22.80 25.47
N THR A 120 -6.70 -22.24 24.55
CA THR A 120 -6.78 -22.71 23.15
C THR A 120 -5.96 -21.84 22.21
N PHE A 121 -5.30 -22.49 21.24
CA PHE A 121 -4.70 -21.82 20.09
C PHE A 121 -5.55 -21.98 18.84
N VAL A 122 -5.69 -20.90 18.07
CA VAL A 122 -6.33 -20.92 16.75
C VAL A 122 -5.33 -20.40 15.73
N SER A 123 -5.01 -21.23 14.73
CA SER A 123 -4.00 -20.91 13.73
C SER A 123 -4.62 -20.84 12.33
N SER A 124 -4.12 -19.92 11.52
CA SER A 124 -4.57 -19.75 10.15
C SER A 124 -3.83 -20.67 9.17
N GLY A 125 -4.23 -20.64 7.90
CA GLY A 125 -3.35 -21.08 6.81
C GLY A 125 -2.08 -20.22 6.67
N ILE A 126 -1.27 -20.54 5.67
CA ILE A 126 -0.05 -19.76 5.33
C ILE A 126 -0.43 -18.61 4.39
N TYR A 127 0.01 -17.41 4.73
CA TYR A 127 -0.16 -16.20 3.96
C TYR A 127 1.18 -15.57 3.61
N ALA A 128 1.15 -14.70 2.61
CA ALA A 128 2.30 -13.92 2.21
C ALA A 128 1.93 -12.44 2.13
N ARG A 129 2.92 -11.58 2.38
CA ARG A 129 2.85 -10.18 2.00
C ARG A 129 2.65 -10.05 0.49
N TYR A 130 1.63 -9.30 0.11
CA TYR A 130 1.28 -9.10 -1.30
C TYR A 130 1.51 -7.65 -1.77
N ALA A 131 1.73 -6.73 -0.83
CA ALA A 131 1.96 -5.30 -1.05
C ALA A 131 2.94 -4.75 0.00
N PHE A 132 3.43 -3.53 -0.24
CA PHE A 132 4.26 -2.80 0.72
C PHE A 132 3.54 -2.65 2.07
N ASP A 133 2.29 -2.19 2.03
CA ASP A 133 1.35 -2.28 3.14
C ASP A 133 0.33 -3.37 2.83
N THR A 134 0.44 -4.49 3.53
CA THR A 134 -0.39 -5.67 3.36
C THR A 134 -1.54 -5.63 4.37
N TYR A 135 -2.77 -5.84 3.89
CA TYR A 135 -3.98 -5.82 4.71
C TYR A 135 -4.76 -7.12 4.52
N TYR A 136 -5.03 -7.80 5.62
CA TYR A 136 -5.95 -8.92 5.65
C TYR A 136 -7.09 -8.64 6.62
N THR A 137 -8.25 -9.20 6.34
CA THR A 137 -9.37 -9.26 7.28
C THR A 137 -9.68 -10.72 7.56
N VAL A 138 -9.87 -11.03 8.84
CA VAL A 138 -10.40 -12.31 9.32
C VAL A 138 -11.82 -12.04 9.80
N ASP A 139 -12.79 -12.73 9.23
CA ASP A 139 -14.15 -12.76 9.75
C ASP A 139 -14.25 -13.86 10.80
N MET A 140 -14.58 -13.50 12.03
CA MET A 140 -14.69 -14.43 13.14
C MET A 140 -16.10 -15.00 13.30
N ASP A 141 -17.06 -14.62 12.45
CA ASP A 141 -18.41 -15.17 12.50
C ASP A 141 -18.41 -16.67 12.19
N GLY A 142 -19.10 -17.47 13.02
CA GLY A 142 -19.16 -18.92 12.88
C GLY A 142 -17.88 -19.69 13.21
N VAL A 143 -16.83 -19.04 13.73
CA VAL A 143 -15.63 -19.72 14.25
C VAL A 143 -15.95 -20.27 15.65
N ASP A 144 -16.11 -21.60 15.78
CA ASP A 144 -16.32 -22.24 17.07
C ASP A 144 -14.99 -22.41 17.81
N ILE A 145 -14.71 -21.49 18.72
CA ILE A 145 -13.49 -21.51 19.55
C ILE A 145 -13.62 -22.57 20.66
N GLY A 146 -14.84 -23.04 20.97
CA GLY A 146 -15.15 -23.87 22.14
C GLY A 146 -15.08 -25.39 21.93
N SER A 147 -14.89 -25.89 20.71
CA SER A 147 -14.87 -27.34 20.41
C SER A 147 -13.48 -27.97 20.28
N VAL A 148 -12.41 -27.22 20.54
CA VAL A 148 -11.04 -27.70 20.35
C VAL A 148 -10.40 -28.04 21.70
N GLU A 149 -10.62 -29.26 22.17
CA GLU A 149 -9.76 -29.88 23.19
C GLU A 149 -8.32 -29.93 22.66
N TYR A 150 -7.37 -29.42 23.43
CA TYR A 150 -5.94 -29.58 23.17
C TYR A 150 -5.60 -31.07 23.14
N ASN A 151 -5.36 -31.62 21.95
CA ASN A 151 -4.98 -33.00 21.75
C ASN A 151 -3.75 -33.05 20.83
N ASP A 152 -2.63 -33.53 21.39
CA ASP A 152 -1.30 -33.55 20.76
C ASP A 152 -1.26 -34.35 19.44
N ASP A 153 -2.26 -35.23 19.22
CA ASP A 153 -2.40 -36.08 18.03
C ASP A 153 -3.41 -35.56 16.98
N LEU A 154 -4.13 -34.47 17.24
CA LEU A 154 -5.18 -33.95 16.35
C LEU A 154 -5.08 -32.43 16.25
N SER A 155 -4.22 -31.93 15.36
CA SER A 155 -4.34 -30.58 14.82
C SER A 155 -5.65 -30.49 14.02
N THR A 156 -6.77 -30.24 14.69
CA THR A 156 -8.05 -29.99 14.03
C THR A 156 -7.87 -28.75 13.14
N ASN A 157 -7.94 -28.96 11.83
CA ASN A 157 -7.81 -27.94 10.79
C ASN A 157 -9.06 -27.05 10.74
N GLU A 158 -9.51 -26.51 11.87
CA GLU A 158 -10.43 -25.37 11.89
C GLU A 158 -9.58 -24.11 11.82
N ARG A 159 -9.02 -23.88 10.63
CA ARG A 159 -8.12 -22.76 10.39
C ARG A 159 -8.94 -21.49 10.22
N ILE A 160 -8.53 -20.42 10.88
CA ILE A 160 -9.07 -19.09 10.55
C ILE A 160 -8.63 -18.70 9.12
N GLU A 161 -9.59 -18.26 8.33
CA GLU A 161 -9.36 -17.79 6.97
C GLU A 161 -9.27 -16.26 6.93
N ALA A 162 -8.27 -15.76 6.22
CA ALA A 162 -8.03 -14.34 6.06
C ALA A 162 -8.11 -13.99 4.56
N TYR A 163 -8.87 -12.96 4.22
CA TYR A 163 -8.95 -12.46 2.85
C TYR A 163 -8.26 -11.11 2.73
N ARG A 164 -7.74 -10.79 1.53
CA ARG A 164 -7.07 -9.52 1.27
C ARG A 164 -8.10 -8.39 1.33
N SER A 165 -7.84 -7.37 2.14
CA SER A 165 -8.77 -6.27 2.40
C SER A 165 -8.20 -4.90 2.05
N TYR A 166 -7.31 -4.86 1.05
CA TYR A 166 -6.75 -3.62 0.53
C TYR A 166 -7.84 -2.66 0.03
N ASN A 167 -7.75 -1.38 0.40
CA ASN A 167 -8.79 -0.40 0.11
C ASN A 167 -8.67 0.21 -1.30
N TYR A 168 -8.96 -0.60 -2.32
CA TYR A 168 -8.97 -0.15 -3.71
C TYR A 168 -9.98 0.98 -3.97
N ARG A 169 -11.07 1.07 -3.18
CA ARG A 169 -12.09 2.12 -3.36
C ARG A 169 -11.53 3.50 -3.07
N GLN A 170 -10.78 3.67 -1.99
CA GLN A 170 -10.15 4.93 -1.65
C GLN A 170 -9.15 5.36 -2.73
N GLU A 171 -8.37 4.43 -3.26
CA GLU A 171 -7.43 4.71 -4.35
C GLU A 171 -8.14 5.14 -5.64
N MET A 172 -9.26 4.50 -5.99
CA MET A 172 -10.06 4.90 -7.16
C MET A 172 -10.66 6.29 -6.98
N LEU A 173 -11.14 6.63 -5.78
CA LEU A 173 -11.65 7.97 -5.47
C LEU A 173 -10.55 9.03 -5.53
N ALA A 174 -9.37 8.71 -4.98
CA ALA A 174 -8.18 9.56 -5.05
C ALA A 174 -7.76 9.83 -6.50
N LEU A 175 -7.70 8.78 -7.32
CA LEU A 175 -7.39 8.88 -8.75
C LEU A 175 -8.42 9.75 -9.48
N GLY A 176 -9.71 9.53 -9.21
CA GLY A 176 -10.79 10.34 -9.79
C GLY A 176 -10.67 11.82 -9.41
N ALA A 177 -10.41 12.12 -8.13
CA ALA A 177 -10.24 13.49 -7.64
C ALA A 177 -9.06 14.21 -8.32
N ARG A 178 -7.92 13.52 -8.51
CA ARG A 178 -6.75 14.07 -9.20
C ARG A 178 -7.04 14.38 -10.67
N ILE A 179 -7.65 13.44 -11.40
CA ILE A 179 -8.01 13.64 -12.81
C ILE A 179 -8.93 14.85 -12.96
N VAL A 180 -9.98 14.95 -12.13
CA VAL A 180 -10.91 16.09 -12.15
C VAL A 180 -10.19 17.40 -11.83
N LEU A 181 -9.33 17.41 -10.81
CA LEU A 181 -8.56 18.60 -10.42
C LEU A 181 -7.64 19.06 -11.56
N THR A 182 -6.89 18.15 -12.17
CA THR A 182 -5.98 18.49 -13.28
C THR A 182 -6.76 19.05 -14.45
N ILE A 183 -7.87 18.41 -14.87
CA ILE A 183 -8.69 18.92 -15.97
C ILE A 183 -9.21 20.32 -15.67
N LEU A 184 -9.68 20.58 -14.45
CA LEU A 184 -10.15 21.92 -14.06
C LEU A 184 -9.03 22.97 -14.17
N ILE A 185 -7.85 22.66 -13.65
CA ILE A 185 -6.68 23.54 -13.73
C ILE A 185 -6.28 23.77 -15.18
N GLU A 186 -6.19 22.72 -15.97
CA GLU A 186 -5.81 22.80 -17.37
C GLU A 186 -6.78 23.67 -18.17
N MET A 187 -8.09 23.51 -17.96
CA MET A 187 -9.10 24.31 -18.65
C MET A 187 -9.05 25.78 -18.23
N LEU A 188 -8.79 26.08 -16.95
CA LEU A 188 -8.58 27.44 -16.48
C LEU A 188 -7.34 28.08 -17.14
N VAL A 189 -6.21 27.37 -17.14
CA VAL A 189 -4.97 27.84 -17.78
C VAL A 189 -5.17 28.00 -19.29
N ALA A 190 -5.87 27.06 -19.94
CA ALA A 190 -6.14 27.12 -21.37
C ALA A 190 -6.93 28.38 -21.76
N LEU A 191 -7.94 28.74 -20.96
CA LEU A 191 -8.72 29.95 -21.16
C LEU A 191 -7.87 31.23 -20.96
N LEU A 192 -6.94 31.25 -20.00
CA LEU A 192 -6.00 32.35 -19.79
C LEU A 192 -5.01 32.50 -20.97
N PHE A 193 -4.61 31.39 -21.58
CA PHE A 193 -3.83 31.35 -22.83
C PHE A 193 -4.72 31.56 -24.08
N GLY A 194 -5.99 31.91 -23.90
CA GLY A 194 -6.88 32.27 -25.00
C GLY A 194 -7.27 31.11 -25.91
N PHE A 195 -7.09 29.85 -25.49
CA PHE A 195 -7.70 28.71 -26.15
C PHE A 195 -9.19 28.72 -25.86
N ARG A 196 -10.00 29.08 -26.86
CA ARG A 196 -11.47 29.18 -26.73
C ARG A 196 -12.23 28.33 -27.74
N GLN A 197 -11.54 27.74 -28.72
CA GLN A 197 -12.18 26.89 -29.70
C GLN A 197 -12.52 25.53 -29.08
N LYS A 198 -13.75 25.06 -29.26
CA LYS A 198 -14.22 23.77 -28.72
C LYS A 198 -13.30 22.61 -29.09
N LYS A 199 -12.79 22.58 -30.32
CA LYS A 199 -11.86 21.55 -30.80
C LYS A 199 -10.52 21.58 -30.05
N GLN A 200 -10.00 22.78 -29.74
CA GLN A 200 -8.75 22.93 -28.98
C GLN A 200 -8.92 22.46 -27.55
N LEU A 201 -9.97 22.92 -26.88
CA LEU A 201 -10.29 22.52 -25.50
C LEU A 201 -10.54 21.01 -25.38
N LEU A 202 -11.23 20.41 -26.36
CA LEU A 202 -11.44 18.96 -26.39
C LEU A 202 -10.13 18.18 -26.49
N ILE A 203 -9.17 18.63 -27.31
CA ILE A 203 -7.87 17.97 -27.45
C ILE A 203 -7.07 18.06 -26.16
N LEU A 204 -7.02 19.24 -25.55
CA LEU A 204 -6.36 19.46 -24.26
C LEU A 204 -6.93 18.50 -23.21
N ALA A 205 -8.25 18.51 -23.03
CA ALA A 205 -8.93 17.64 -22.08
C ALA A 205 -8.67 16.14 -22.35
N VAL A 206 -8.71 15.68 -23.61
CA VAL A 206 -8.46 14.27 -23.95
C VAL A 206 -7.02 13.88 -23.67
N VAL A 207 -6.04 14.72 -24.06
CA VAL A 207 -4.63 14.45 -23.80
C VAL A 207 -4.40 14.36 -22.29
N ASN A 208 -4.93 15.31 -21.51
CA ASN A 208 -4.78 15.32 -20.06
C ASN A 208 -5.46 14.15 -19.37
N ILE A 209 -6.64 13.73 -19.82
CA ILE A 209 -7.29 12.52 -19.31
C ILE A 209 -6.38 11.31 -19.52
N ILE A 210 -5.84 11.15 -20.73
CA ILE A 210 -5.00 9.98 -21.05
C ILE A 210 -3.70 10.01 -20.26
N THR A 211 -2.99 11.13 -20.22
CA THR A 211 -1.73 11.26 -19.48
C THR A 211 -1.93 11.07 -17.99
N GLN A 212 -2.98 11.64 -17.41
CA GLN A 212 -3.28 11.50 -15.97
C GLN A 212 -3.72 10.08 -15.60
N ILE A 213 -4.48 9.38 -16.44
CA ILE A 213 -4.80 7.96 -16.20
C ILE A 213 -3.51 7.14 -16.18
N ILE A 214 -2.64 7.32 -17.18
CA ILE A 214 -1.37 6.57 -17.26
C ILE A 214 -0.49 6.87 -16.05
N LEU A 215 -0.31 8.15 -15.72
CA LEU A 215 0.49 8.61 -14.58
C LEU A 215 0.00 7.98 -13.28
N ASN A 216 -1.30 8.10 -12.97
CA ASN A 216 -1.84 7.64 -11.70
C ASN A 216 -1.86 6.11 -11.58
N VAL A 217 -2.09 5.38 -12.68
CA VAL A 217 -1.99 3.90 -12.68
C VAL A 217 -0.56 3.46 -12.38
N LEU A 218 0.45 4.07 -13.04
CA LEU A 218 1.85 3.75 -12.78
C LEU A 218 2.25 4.06 -11.34
N LEU A 219 1.81 5.20 -10.81
CA LEU A 219 2.10 5.59 -9.43
C LEU A 219 1.42 4.69 -8.40
N ASN A 220 0.18 4.27 -8.64
CA ASN A 220 -0.51 3.32 -7.77
C ASN A 220 0.25 1.98 -7.73
N VAL A 221 0.67 1.45 -8.88
CA VAL A 221 1.49 0.23 -8.94
C VAL A 221 2.80 0.39 -8.15
N ILE A 222 3.44 1.54 -8.24
CA ILE A 222 4.67 1.82 -7.49
C ILE A 222 4.38 1.92 -5.98
N ASN A 223 3.30 2.58 -5.57
CA ASN A 223 2.93 2.68 -4.16
C ASN A 223 2.62 1.30 -3.58
N TYR A 224 1.84 0.51 -4.31
CA TYR A 224 1.46 -0.85 -3.93
C TYR A 224 2.67 -1.76 -3.70
N ASN A 225 3.72 -1.66 -4.53
CA ASN A 225 4.89 -2.53 -4.42
C ASN A 225 6.03 -1.95 -3.56
N SER A 226 6.22 -0.64 -3.57
CA SER A 226 7.43 0.03 -3.09
C SER A 226 7.16 1.14 -2.07
N GLY A 227 5.89 1.44 -1.78
CA GLY A 227 5.47 2.37 -0.74
C GLY A 227 5.57 3.86 -1.10
N PRO A 228 5.27 4.75 -0.13
CA PRO A 228 4.99 6.16 -0.38
C PRO A 228 6.23 7.00 -0.76
N LEU A 229 7.43 6.59 -0.34
CA LEU A 229 8.66 7.29 -0.73
C LEU A 229 8.96 7.08 -2.22
N ALA A 230 8.85 5.83 -2.70
CA ALA A 230 8.98 5.54 -4.12
C ALA A 230 7.89 6.25 -4.93
N PHE A 231 6.63 6.22 -4.46
CA PHE A 231 5.54 7.00 -5.06
C PHE A 231 5.92 8.47 -5.23
N THR A 232 6.43 9.13 -4.19
CA THR A 232 6.77 10.56 -4.24
C THR A 232 7.88 10.84 -5.23
N PHE A 233 8.94 10.02 -5.23
CA PHE A 233 10.06 10.17 -6.15
C PHE A 233 9.61 10.00 -7.62
N PHE A 234 8.86 8.94 -7.92
CA PHE A 234 8.39 8.67 -9.27
C PHE A 234 7.29 9.63 -9.71
N TYR A 235 6.51 10.21 -8.80
CA TYR A 235 5.52 11.24 -9.12
C TYR A 235 6.18 12.45 -9.76
N VAL A 236 7.25 12.98 -9.15
CA VAL A 236 8.01 14.10 -9.73
C VAL A 236 8.59 13.72 -11.09
N LEU A 237 9.19 12.54 -11.20
CA LEU A 237 9.82 12.09 -12.44
C LEU A 237 8.80 11.93 -13.57
N PHE A 238 7.67 11.29 -13.31
CA PHE A 238 6.65 11.06 -14.33
C PHE A 238 5.91 12.32 -14.73
N GLU A 239 5.69 13.27 -13.83
CA GLU A 239 5.13 14.59 -14.18
C GLU A 239 6.03 15.36 -15.17
N LEU A 240 7.35 15.26 -15.02
CA LEU A 240 8.28 15.82 -16.02
C LEU A 240 8.16 15.14 -17.39
N ILE A 241 7.93 13.81 -17.40
CA ILE A 241 7.71 13.05 -18.64
C ILE A 241 6.38 13.43 -19.27
N VAL A 242 5.31 13.54 -18.47
CA VAL A 242 3.97 13.96 -18.93
C VAL A 242 4.05 15.34 -19.55
N PHE A 243 4.65 16.31 -18.87
CA PHE A 243 4.89 17.65 -19.43
C PHE A 243 5.58 17.60 -20.80
N ALA A 244 6.66 16.82 -20.94
CA ALA A 244 7.39 16.70 -22.20
C ALA A 244 6.52 16.10 -23.31
N LEU A 245 5.74 15.04 -23.00
CA LEU A 245 4.82 14.41 -23.94
C LEU A 245 3.70 15.37 -24.36
N GLU A 246 3.07 16.04 -23.41
CA GLU A 246 2.01 17.02 -23.67
C GLU A 246 2.51 18.17 -24.51
N ALA A 247 3.70 18.72 -24.21
CA ALA A 247 4.31 19.78 -25.01
C ALA A 247 4.50 19.35 -26.48
N VAL A 248 5.00 18.13 -26.73
CA VAL A 248 5.16 17.58 -28.08
C VAL A 248 3.81 17.38 -28.77
N LEU A 249 2.82 16.83 -28.07
CA LEU A 249 1.47 16.61 -28.61
C LEU A 249 0.78 17.94 -28.94
N TYR A 250 0.93 18.96 -28.11
CA TYR A 250 0.35 20.28 -28.32
C TYR A 250 1.03 21.01 -29.48
N CYS A 251 2.35 21.00 -29.57
CA CYS A 251 3.08 21.56 -30.72
C CYS A 251 2.70 20.89 -32.05
N THR A 252 2.36 19.60 -32.05
CA THR A 252 2.05 18.86 -33.29
C THR A 252 0.56 18.94 -33.65
N ILE A 253 -0.33 18.68 -32.71
CA ILE A 253 -1.78 18.54 -32.95
C ILE A 253 -2.48 19.90 -32.92
N LEU A 254 -2.28 20.72 -31.88
CA LEU A 254 -2.96 22.02 -31.77
C LEU A 254 -2.49 22.99 -32.85
N LYS A 255 -1.20 22.98 -33.20
CA LYS A 255 -0.65 23.79 -34.31
C LYS A 255 -1.28 23.46 -35.66
N ARG A 256 -1.67 22.21 -35.88
CA ARG A 256 -2.31 21.76 -37.14
C ARG A 256 -3.78 22.20 -37.24
N ILE A 257 -4.46 22.35 -36.10
CA ILE A 257 -5.90 22.59 -36.02
C ILE A 257 -6.21 24.07 -35.76
N SER A 258 -5.28 24.82 -35.16
CA SER A 258 -5.46 26.25 -34.87
C SER A 258 -5.51 27.07 -36.16
N GLU A 259 -6.59 27.84 -36.33
CA GLU A 259 -6.76 28.79 -37.43
C GLU A 259 -5.67 29.87 -37.43
N LYS A 260 -5.20 30.28 -36.24
CA LYS A 260 -4.04 31.15 -36.06
C LYS A 260 -2.88 30.33 -35.51
N LYS A 261 -1.89 30.06 -36.34
CA LYS A 261 -0.68 29.33 -35.93
C LYS A 261 0.14 30.22 -34.99
N LYS A 262 0.31 29.75 -33.75
CA LYS A 262 1.26 30.32 -32.78
C LYS A 262 2.60 29.59 -32.90
N GLU A 263 3.65 30.19 -32.36
CA GLU A 263 4.98 29.59 -32.27
C GLU A 263 4.99 28.38 -31.32
N ASP A 264 5.93 27.46 -31.52
CA ASP A 264 6.04 26.25 -30.69
C ASP A 264 6.32 26.58 -29.22
N ALA A 265 7.10 27.65 -28.97
CA ALA A 265 7.34 28.18 -27.63
C ALA A 265 6.05 28.50 -26.86
N TYR A 266 4.99 28.89 -27.56
CA TYR A 266 3.71 29.21 -26.94
C TYR A 266 3.02 27.97 -26.37
N TYR A 267 3.00 26.86 -27.13
CA TYR A 267 2.39 25.60 -26.69
C TYR A 267 3.22 24.92 -25.60
N ILE A 268 4.55 25.04 -25.69
CA ILE A 268 5.47 24.55 -24.65
C ILE A 268 5.24 25.32 -23.34
N LEU A 269 5.16 26.66 -23.40
CA LEU A 269 4.90 27.48 -22.22
C LEU A 269 3.54 27.17 -21.60
N TYR A 270 2.50 26.99 -22.41
CA TYR A 270 1.19 26.54 -21.93
C TYR A 270 1.30 25.20 -21.19
N SER A 271 1.90 24.18 -21.82
CA SER A 271 2.07 22.86 -21.22
C SER A 271 2.82 22.94 -19.89
N PHE A 272 3.89 23.74 -19.85
CA PHE A 272 4.72 23.92 -18.67
C PHE A 272 3.91 24.53 -17.52
N VAL A 273 3.20 25.63 -17.77
CA VAL A 273 2.41 26.32 -16.74
C VAL A 273 1.26 25.44 -16.25
N ALA A 274 0.55 24.77 -17.15
CA ALA A 274 -0.56 23.89 -16.78
C ALA A 274 -0.10 22.70 -15.92
N ASN A 275 0.96 22.00 -16.34
CA ASN A 275 1.52 20.88 -15.59
C ASN A 275 2.12 21.32 -14.26
N LEU A 276 2.83 22.46 -14.22
CA LEU A 276 3.43 22.98 -12.98
C LEU A 276 2.35 23.32 -11.93
N ILE A 277 1.27 23.99 -12.33
CA ILE A 277 0.17 24.34 -11.43
C ILE A 277 -0.56 23.06 -10.97
N SER A 278 -0.83 22.13 -11.88
CA SER A 278 -1.52 20.87 -11.56
C SER A 278 -0.69 20.00 -10.61
N PHE A 279 0.62 19.89 -10.87
CA PHE A 279 1.56 19.19 -9.99
C PHE A 279 1.57 19.78 -8.57
N GLY A 280 1.68 21.12 -8.47
CA GLY A 280 1.65 21.82 -7.19
C GLY A 280 0.33 21.63 -6.44
N ALA A 281 -0.80 21.67 -7.15
CA ALA A 281 -2.11 21.41 -6.58
C ALA A 281 -2.26 19.95 -6.10
N GLY A 282 -1.72 18.99 -6.86
CA GLY A 282 -1.66 17.57 -6.48
C GLY A 282 -0.86 17.35 -5.20
N LEU A 283 0.33 17.95 -5.08
CA LEU A 283 1.13 17.90 -3.86
C LEU A 283 0.43 18.55 -2.66
N PHE A 284 -0.23 19.68 -2.86
CA PHE A 284 -1.00 20.34 -1.81
C PHE A 284 -2.15 19.46 -1.31
N LEU A 285 -2.85 18.78 -2.23
CA LEU A 285 -3.94 17.87 -1.88
C LEU A 285 -3.42 16.65 -1.11
N ALA A 286 -2.27 16.08 -1.54
CA ALA A 286 -1.59 15.00 -0.85
C ALA A 286 -1.21 15.37 0.60
N ALA A 287 -0.71 16.59 0.81
CA ALA A 287 -0.33 17.08 2.13
C ALA A 287 -1.53 17.32 3.07
N LYS A 288 -2.69 17.69 2.53
CA LYS A 288 -3.90 17.98 3.33
C LYS A 288 -4.79 16.76 3.56
N LEU A 289 -4.74 15.78 2.65
CA LEU A 289 -5.58 14.58 2.69
C LEU A 289 -4.69 13.35 2.47
N PRO A 290 -3.86 12.97 3.46
CA PRO A 290 -2.93 11.85 3.32
C PRO A 290 -3.64 10.50 3.12
N GLY A 291 -4.90 10.36 3.53
CA GLY A 291 -5.72 9.17 3.24
C GLY A 291 -6.31 9.11 1.82
N MET A 292 -6.08 10.13 0.99
CA MET A 292 -6.44 10.15 -0.42
C MET A 292 -5.21 10.10 -1.34
N PHE A 293 -4.02 9.78 -0.80
CA PHE A 293 -2.79 9.77 -1.58
C PHE A 293 -1.89 8.58 -1.31
#